data_AF-D8G2K0-F1
#
_entry.id   AF-D8G2K0-F1
#
_cell.length_a   1.000
_cell.length_b   1.000
_cell.length_c   1.000
_cell.angle_alpha   90.00
_cell.angle_beta   90.00
_cell.angle_gamma   90.00
#
_symmetry.space_group_name_H-M   'P 1'
#
loop_
_entity.id
_entity.type
_entity.pdbx_description
1 polymer ?
#
loop_
_entity_poly.entity_id
_entity_poly.type
_entity_poly.pdbx_seq_one_letter_code
_entity_poly.pdbx_strand_id
1 'polypeptide(L)'
;MKSVGQRIYADRRPYIVVGVIESKQGISGEPKGEMLVSMSLYKAMTGSQRIQSISVRPYNLKDIKEMEKQAKKVLKQRFPEGDVYVWNNVRKILEQQETLELASRGLLAVGVISLLVGGVGIANITIAAVTERTPEIGLRRAIGATQHDIMLQFILEAVILSLVGGIAAIVMVHGLTTVVADVFKLPYKFDSNTAALALGSALAVGVGAGFLPALRASQLDPVKALRQG
;
A
#
# COMPACT_ATOMS: atom_id res chain seq x y z
N MET A 1 -7.69 -32.17 9.00
CA MET A 1 -8.61 -32.56 7.90
C MET A 1 -9.15 -34.00 7.96
N LYS A 2 -8.75 -34.87 8.91
CA LYS A 2 -9.17 -36.29 8.99
C LYS A 2 -10.58 -36.56 9.55
N SER A 3 -11.40 -35.53 9.78
CA SER A 3 -12.64 -35.66 10.56
C SER A 3 -13.92 -35.65 9.72
N VAL A 4 -13.84 -35.28 8.43
CA VAL A 4 -15.03 -35.23 7.54
C VAL A 4 -15.50 -36.64 7.23
N GLY A 5 -16.81 -36.87 7.30
CA GLY A 5 -17.45 -38.19 7.12
C GLY A 5 -17.51 -39.04 8.40
N GLN A 6 -16.85 -38.64 9.48
CA GLN A 6 -16.92 -39.37 10.75
C GLN A 6 -18.23 -39.10 11.49
N ARG A 7 -18.67 -40.09 12.28
CA ARG A 7 -19.83 -39.96 13.16
C ARG A 7 -19.41 -39.47 14.54
N ILE A 8 -20.05 -38.40 15.00
CA ILE A 8 -19.90 -37.87 16.36
C ILE A 8 -21.23 -37.98 17.09
N TYR A 9 -21.19 -38.20 18.40
CA TYR A 9 -22.39 -38.21 19.23
C TYR A 9 -22.49 -36.90 19.99
N ALA A 10 -23.62 -36.21 19.85
CA ALA A 10 -23.98 -35.08 20.69
C ALA A 10 -25.39 -35.31 21.23
N ASP A 11 -25.61 -35.08 22.53
CA ASP A 11 -26.90 -35.28 23.17
C ASP A 11 -27.56 -36.66 22.86
N ARG A 12 -26.75 -37.73 22.92
CA ARG A 12 -27.15 -39.13 22.63
C ARG A 12 -27.66 -39.40 21.21
N ARG A 13 -27.42 -38.49 20.26
CA ARG A 13 -27.78 -38.65 18.84
C ARG A 13 -26.53 -38.64 17.95
N PRO A 14 -26.46 -39.49 16.91
CA PRO A 14 -25.34 -39.51 15.98
C PRO A 14 -25.45 -38.40 14.93
N TYR A 15 -24.35 -37.72 14.63
CA TYR A 15 -24.20 -36.71 13.56
C TYR A 15 -23.01 -37.04 12.68
N ILE A 16 -23.09 -36.67 11.40
CA ILE A 16 -21.99 -36.83 10.45
C ILE A 16 -21.31 -35.47 10.27
N VAL A 17 -19.98 -35.44 10.42
CA VAL A 17 -19.19 -34.23 10.17
C VAL A 17 -19.12 -33.97 8.66
N VAL A 18 -19.78 -32.92 8.19
CA VAL A 18 -19.78 -32.53 6.77
C VAL A 18 -18.63 -31.59 6.39
N GLY A 19 -18.01 -30.94 7.38
CA GLY A 19 -16.91 -30.00 7.18
C GLY A 19 -16.28 -29.58 8.51
N VAL A 20 -15.05 -29.10 8.44
CA VAL A 20 -14.32 -28.55 9.58
C VAL A 20 -13.83 -27.16 9.18
N ILE A 21 -14.08 -26.19 10.05
CA ILE A 21 -13.65 -24.81 9.85
C ILE A 21 -12.49 -24.54 10.81
N GLU A 22 -11.41 -23.95 10.32
CA GLU A 22 -10.33 -23.49 11.18
C GLU A 22 -10.82 -22.35 12.06
N SER A 23 -10.61 -22.46 13.37
CA SER A 23 -10.93 -21.34 14.26
C SER A 23 -9.94 -20.21 13.96
N LYS A 24 -10.47 -19.01 13.68
CA LYS A 24 -9.63 -17.81 13.70
C LYS A 24 -9.33 -17.52 15.16
N GLN A 25 -8.15 -17.91 15.60
CA GLN A 25 -7.66 -17.66 16.94
C GLN A 25 -7.62 -16.15 17.19
N GLY A 26 -8.55 -15.69 18.02
CA GLY A 26 -8.61 -14.32 18.50
C GLY A 26 -9.28 -14.39 19.85
N ILE A 27 -8.50 -14.07 20.90
CA ILE A 27 -8.81 -14.14 22.33
C ILE A 27 -8.17 -15.38 22.99
N SER A 28 -7.16 -15.08 23.82
CA SER A 28 -6.49 -15.99 24.74
C SER A 28 -7.51 -16.80 25.54
N GLY A 29 -7.51 -18.12 25.40
CA GLY A 29 -8.41 -19.06 26.09
C GLY A 29 -8.26 -20.49 25.58
N GLU A 30 -8.67 -21.47 26.38
CA GLU A 30 -8.71 -22.87 25.95
C GLU A 30 -9.63 -23.03 24.73
N PRO A 31 -9.21 -23.78 23.69
CA PRO A 31 -10.02 -24.00 22.51
C PRO A 31 -11.28 -24.78 22.87
N LYS A 32 -12.43 -24.10 22.87
CA LYS A 32 -13.74 -24.76 22.96
C LYS A 32 -14.14 -25.24 21.57
N GLY A 33 -14.44 -26.54 21.45
CA GLY A 33 -15.00 -27.10 20.24
C GLY A 33 -16.44 -26.61 20.05
N GLU A 34 -16.72 -25.91 18.95
CA GLU A 34 -18.06 -25.49 18.58
C GLU A 34 -18.61 -26.35 17.44
N MET A 35 -19.87 -26.76 17.55
CA MET A 35 -20.57 -27.49 16.51
C MET A 35 -21.59 -26.56 15.83
N LEU A 36 -21.44 -26.36 14.52
CA LEU A 36 -22.41 -25.62 13.72
C LEU A 36 -23.39 -26.59 13.07
N VAL A 37 -24.68 -26.40 13.35
CA VAL A 37 -25.77 -27.19 12.77
C VAL A 37 -26.70 -26.28 11.97
N SER A 38 -27.41 -26.86 11.00
CA SER A 38 -28.43 -26.12 10.27
C SER A 38 -29.57 -25.71 11.21
N MET A 39 -30.23 -24.59 10.90
CA MET A 39 -31.38 -24.11 11.66
C MET A 39 -32.51 -25.16 11.73
N SER A 40 -32.73 -25.89 10.63
CA SER A 40 -33.73 -26.96 10.58
C SER A 40 -33.41 -28.09 11.55
N LEU A 41 -32.14 -28.50 11.65
CA LEU A 41 -31.70 -29.52 12.58
C LEU A 41 -31.80 -29.04 14.03
N TYR A 42 -31.39 -27.81 14.32
CA TYR A 42 -31.50 -27.22 15.65
C TYR A 42 -32.96 -27.17 16.14
N LYS A 43 -33.90 -26.78 15.28
CA LYS A 43 -35.34 -26.78 15.59
C LYS A 43 -35.87 -28.18 15.86
N ALA A 44 -35.50 -29.16 15.03
CA ALA A 44 -35.92 -30.56 15.21
C ALA A 44 -35.34 -31.20 16.49
N MET A 45 -34.17 -30.75 16.93
CA MET A 45 -33.54 -31.24 18.16
C MET A 45 -34.13 -30.62 19.43
N THR A 46 -34.30 -29.30 19.44
CA THR A 46 -34.65 -28.55 20.66
C THR A 46 -36.14 -28.25 20.80
N GLY A 47 -36.92 -28.39 19.73
CA GLY A 47 -38.33 -27.95 19.67
C GLY A 47 -38.50 -26.43 19.74
N SER A 48 -37.42 -25.66 19.89
CA SER A 48 -37.46 -24.21 20.02
C SER A 48 -37.51 -23.55 18.64
N GLN A 49 -38.45 -22.62 18.46
CA GLN A 49 -38.49 -21.73 17.29
C GLN A 49 -37.84 -20.37 17.56
N ARG A 50 -37.25 -20.17 18.73
CA ARG A 50 -36.69 -18.88 19.14
C ARG A 50 -35.36 -18.60 18.43
N ILE A 51 -35.31 -17.52 17.67
CA ILE A 51 -34.08 -17.01 17.06
C ILE A 51 -33.40 -16.08 18.08
N GLN A 52 -32.18 -16.41 18.49
CA GLN A 52 -31.43 -15.61 19.46
C GLN A 52 -30.63 -14.48 18.81
N SER A 53 -30.14 -14.68 17.58
CA SER A 53 -29.37 -13.68 16.84
C SER A 53 -29.55 -13.84 15.33
N ILE A 54 -29.42 -12.73 14.62
CA ILE A 54 -29.42 -12.70 13.15
C ILE A 54 -28.15 -11.97 12.72
N SER A 55 -27.28 -12.67 12.02
CA SER A 55 -26.06 -12.10 11.44
C SER A 55 -26.34 -11.60 10.03
N VAL A 56 -26.11 -10.32 9.79
CA VAL A 56 -26.27 -9.70 8.47
C VAL A 56 -24.92 -9.14 8.03
N ARG A 57 -24.53 -9.43 6.78
CA ARG A 57 -23.31 -8.90 6.18
C ARG A 57 -23.69 -7.92 5.08
N PRO A 58 -23.16 -6.68 5.08
CA PRO A 58 -23.38 -5.74 3.99
C PRO A 58 -22.65 -6.20 2.72
N TYR A 59 -23.08 -5.72 1.56
CA TYR A 59 -22.29 -5.84 0.34
C TYR A 59 -21.07 -4.89 0.35
N ASN A 60 -21.22 -3.66 0.86
CA ASN A 60 -20.12 -2.71 1.05
C ASN A 60 -19.99 -2.27 2.51
N LEU A 61 -18.76 -2.12 3.00
CA LEU A 61 -18.50 -1.65 4.37
C LEU A 61 -19.04 -0.24 4.64
N LYS A 62 -19.13 0.61 3.60
CA LYS A 62 -19.65 1.98 3.70
C LYS A 62 -21.13 2.02 4.12
N ASP A 63 -21.88 0.97 3.78
CA ASP A 63 -23.34 0.93 3.96
C ASP A 63 -23.75 0.43 5.35
N ILE A 64 -22.81 0.04 6.22
CA ILE A 64 -23.16 -0.65 7.46
C ILE A 64 -24.01 0.21 8.39
N LYS A 65 -23.70 1.51 8.52
CA LYS A 65 -24.49 2.42 9.36
C LYS A 65 -25.93 2.52 8.89
N GLU A 66 -26.13 2.60 7.58
CA GLU A 66 -27.46 2.71 6.98
C GLU A 66 -28.21 1.37 7.03
N MET A 67 -27.52 0.26 6.75
CA MET A 67 -28.03 -1.10 6.92
C MET A 67 -28.47 -1.37 8.36
N GLU A 68 -27.70 -0.95 9.36
CA GLU A 68 -28.06 -1.08 10.77
C GLU A 68 -29.36 -0.34 11.08
N LYS A 69 -29.48 0.91 10.62
CA LYS A 69 -30.69 1.72 10.80
C LYS A 69 -31.92 1.06 10.16
N GLN A 70 -31.77 0.57 8.94
CA GLN A 70 -32.84 -0.11 8.21
C GLN A 70 -33.21 -1.45 8.85
N ALA A 71 -32.23 -2.26 9.24
CA ALA A 71 -32.45 -3.54 9.92
C ALA A 71 -33.18 -3.33 11.24
N LYS A 72 -32.77 -2.34 12.05
CA LYS A 72 -33.45 -1.99 13.30
C LYS A 72 -34.89 -1.55 13.07
N LYS A 73 -35.14 -0.77 12.02
CA LYS A 73 -36.50 -0.34 11.63
C LYS A 73 -37.38 -1.53 11.27
N VAL A 74 -36.91 -2.41 10.39
CA VAL A 74 -37.66 -3.61 9.95
C VAL A 74 -37.91 -4.57 11.11
N LEU A 75 -36.91 -4.80 11.97
CA LEU A 75 -37.05 -5.68 13.13
C LEU A 75 -38.03 -5.13 14.16
N LYS A 76 -37.99 -3.81 14.45
CA LYS A 76 -38.98 -3.17 15.33
C LYS A 76 -40.39 -3.19 14.77
N GLN A 77 -40.55 -3.04 13.45
CA GLN A 77 -41.87 -3.14 12.80
C GLN A 77 -42.46 -4.55 12.92
N ARG A 78 -41.62 -5.59 12.81
CA ARG A 78 -42.06 -6.99 12.87
C ARG A 78 -42.17 -7.52 14.30
N PHE A 79 -41.40 -6.99 15.25
CA PHE A 79 -41.37 -7.41 16.66
C PHE A 79 -41.47 -6.18 17.58
N PRO A 80 -42.67 -5.60 17.77
CA PRO A 80 -42.84 -4.34 18.50
C PRO A 80 -42.47 -4.42 19.98
N GLU A 81 -42.68 -5.57 20.61
CA GLU A 81 -42.41 -5.81 22.04
C GLU A 81 -41.01 -6.36 22.32
N GLY A 82 -40.20 -6.61 21.27
CA GLY A 82 -38.86 -7.15 21.41
C GLY A 82 -37.79 -6.07 21.53
N ASP A 83 -36.94 -6.16 22.55
CA ASP A 83 -35.73 -5.35 22.63
C ASP A 83 -34.71 -5.81 21.58
N VAL A 84 -34.63 -5.06 20.47
CA VAL A 84 -33.66 -5.31 19.40
C VAL A 84 -32.34 -4.64 19.74
N TYR A 85 -31.36 -5.45 20.14
CA TYR A 85 -29.98 -5.03 20.32
C TYR A 85 -29.15 -5.31 19.07
N VAL A 86 -28.46 -4.30 18.57
CA VAL A 86 -27.56 -4.44 17.42
C VAL A 86 -26.13 -4.29 17.91
N TRP A 87 -25.31 -5.31 17.67
CA TRP A 87 -23.88 -5.25 17.89
C TRP A 87 -23.15 -5.34 16.57
N ASN A 88 -22.21 -4.41 16.36
CA ASN A 88 -21.40 -4.35 15.17
C ASN A 88 -19.93 -4.17 15.59
N ASN A 89 -19.02 -4.70 14.78
CA ASN A 89 -17.57 -4.48 14.90
C ASN A 89 -17.10 -3.31 14.01
N VAL A 90 -18.02 -2.49 13.52
CA VAL A 90 -17.79 -1.49 12.47
C VAL A 90 -16.91 -0.38 13.00
N ARG A 91 -17.13 0.06 14.23
CA ARG A 91 -16.27 1.06 14.88
C ARG A 91 -14.81 0.62 14.86
N LYS A 92 -14.51 -0.64 15.22
CA LYS A 92 -13.15 -1.19 15.17
C LYS A 92 -12.59 -1.26 13.75
N ILE A 93 -13.40 -1.64 12.77
CA ILE A 93 -12.97 -1.71 11.36
C ILE A 93 -12.73 -0.31 10.78
N LEU A 94 -13.59 0.66 11.10
CA LEU A 94 -13.45 2.04 10.65
C LEU A 94 -12.25 2.73 11.31
N GLU A 95 -12.07 2.58 12.63
CA GLU A 95 -10.89 3.08 13.35
C GLU A 95 -9.59 2.45 12.81
N GLN A 96 -9.62 1.16 12.47
CA GLN A 96 -8.48 0.50 11.83
C GLN A 96 -8.21 1.05 10.42
N GLN A 97 -9.25 1.36 9.63
CA GLN A 97 -9.08 1.97 8.30
C GLN A 97 -8.53 3.40 8.41
N GLU A 98 -9.08 4.21 9.32
CA GLU A 98 -8.62 5.58 9.55
C GLU A 98 -7.15 5.62 9.99
N THR A 99 -6.75 4.75 10.91
CA THR A 99 -5.34 4.64 11.35
C THR A 99 -4.41 4.23 10.22
N LEU A 100 -4.83 3.27 9.38
CA LEU A 100 -4.05 2.86 8.20
C LEU A 100 -3.96 3.98 7.15
N GLU A 101 -5.04 4.72 6.90
CA GLU A 101 -5.01 5.89 6.00
C GLU A 101 -4.08 6.99 6.53
N LEU A 102 -4.14 7.30 7.83
CA LEU A 102 -3.26 8.29 8.45
C LEU A 102 -1.79 7.87 8.33
N ALA A 103 -1.48 6.61 8.61
CA ALA A 103 -0.14 6.07 8.44
C ALA A 103 0.31 6.14 6.97
N SER A 104 -0.55 5.78 6.02
CA SER A 104 -0.27 5.86 4.59
C SER A 104 0.02 7.30 4.14
N ARG A 105 -0.80 8.27 4.57
CA ARG A 105 -0.57 9.70 4.30
C ARG A 105 0.74 10.20 4.90
N GLY A 106 1.07 9.77 6.11
CA GLY A 106 2.36 10.06 6.75
C GLY A 106 3.54 9.54 5.93
N LEU A 107 3.47 8.29 5.48
CA LEU A 107 4.50 7.68 4.62
C LEU A 107 4.63 8.40 3.28
N LEU A 108 3.51 8.81 2.67
CA LEU A 108 3.53 9.62 1.45
C LEU A 108 4.23 10.96 1.67
N ALA A 109 3.95 11.65 2.78
CA ALA A 109 4.61 12.92 3.10
C ALA A 109 6.13 12.74 3.27
N VAL A 110 6.55 11.71 4.00
CA VAL A 110 7.98 11.36 4.14
C VAL A 110 8.59 11.05 2.77
N GLY A 111 7.90 10.27 1.93
CA GLY A 111 8.35 9.94 0.58
C GLY A 111 8.56 11.17 -0.30
N VAL A 112 7.63 12.13 -0.27
CA VAL A 112 7.76 13.41 -1.00
C VAL A 112 8.95 14.22 -0.50
N ILE A 113 9.16 14.31 0.83
CA ILE A 113 10.32 15.01 1.40
C ILE A 113 11.62 14.32 0.99
N SER A 114 11.68 12.99 1.06
CA SER A 114 12.85 12.21 0.63
C SER A 114 13.17 12.43 -0.85
N LEU A 115 12.15 12.51 -1.71
CA LEU A 115 12.33 12.85 -3.12
C LEU A 115 12.90 14.25 -3.30
N LEU A 116 12.39 15.25 -2.58
CA LEU A 116 12.93 16.62 -2.64
C LEU A 116 14.40 16.68 -2.21
N VAL A 117 14.75 16.04 -1.09
CA VAL A 117 16.13 15.98 -0.60
C VAL A 117 17.04 15.26 -1.60
N GLY A 118 16.57 14.15 -2.20
CA GLY A 118 17.28 13.45 -3.27
C GLY A 118 17.49 14.35 -4.50
N GLY A 119 16.47 15.11 -4.89
CA GLY A 119 16.54 16.09 -5.98
C GLY A 119 17.59 17.19 -5.73
N VAL A 120 17.65 17.72 -4.50
CA VAL A 120 18.72 18.67 -4.11
C VAL A 120 20.11 18.04 -4.25
N GLY A 121 20.26 16.77 -3.88
CA GLY A 121 21.50 16.02 -4.08
C GLY A 121 21.90 15.94 -5.55
N ILE A 122 20.96 15.59 -6.44
CA ILE A 122 21.20 15.55 -7.89
C ILE A 122 21.61 16.93 -8.41
N ALA A 123 20.87 17.98 -8.05
CA ALA A 123 21.18 19.35 -8.45
C ALA A 123 22.60 19.76 -8.03
N ASN A 124 23.01 19.44 -6.79
CA ASN A 124 24.35 19.75 -6.28
C ASN A 124 25.44 19.03 -7.07
N ILE A 125 25.27 17.74 -7.36
CA ILE A 125 26.22 16.98 -8.18
C ILE A 125 26.31 17.59 -9.58
N THR A 126 25.19 17.97 -10.19
CA THR A 126 25.19 18.61 -11.52
C THR A 126 25.88 19.97 -11.47
N ILE A 127 25.65 20.80 -10.44
CA ILE A 127 26.33 22.09 -10.28
C ILE A 127 27.85 21.89 -10.16
N ALA A 128 28.29 20.94 -9.34
CA ALA A 128 29.70 20.62 -9.17
C ALA A 128 30.31 20.16 -10.51
N ALA A 129 29.65 19.23 -11.21
CA ALA A 129 30.11 18.70 -12.50
C ALA A 129 30.19 19.80 -13.59
N VAL A 130 29.23 20.72 -13.62
CA VAL A 130 29.27 21.88 -14.55
C VAL A 130 30.46 22.77 -14.22
N THR A 131 30.70 23.04 -12.94
CA THR A 131 31.78 23.93 -12.50
C THR A 131 33.15 23.35 -12.85
N GLU A 132 33.37 22.06 -12.58
CA GLU A 132 34.60 21.35 -12.93
C GLU A 132 34.85 21.32 -14.45
N ARG A 133 33.79 21.12 -15.25
CA ARG A 133 33.88 21.01 -16.72
C ARG A 133 33.71 22.35 -17.44
N THR A 134 33.68 23.48 -16.74
CA THR A 134 33.48 24.83 -17.32
C THR A 134 34.41 25.11 -18.53
N PRO A 135 35.73 24.81 -18.47
CA PRO A 135 36.64 25.06 -19.59
C PRO A 135 36.31 24.22 -20.82
N GLU A 136 35.96 22.95 -20.62
CA GLU A 136 35.58 22.03 -21.70
C GLU A 136 34.29 22.47 -22.40
N ILE A 137 33.29 22.91 -21.62
CA ILE A 137 32.02 23.44 -22.13
C ILE A 137 32.28 24.70 -22.95
N GLY A 138 33.14 25.59 -22.45
CA GLY A 138 33.58 26.80 -23.16
C GLY A 138 34.22 26.50 -24.50
N LEU A 139 35.14 25.51 -24.55
CA LEU A 139 35.77 25.06 -25.78
C LEU A 139 34.75 24.49 -26.78
N ARG A 140 33.84 23.62 -26.32
CA ARG A 140 32.77 23.04 -27.16
C ARG A 140 31.86 24.11 -27.75
N ARG A 141 31.50 25.13 -26.97
CA ARG A 141 30.70 26.25 -27.45
C ARG A 141 31.47 27.14 -28.43
N ALA A 142 32.78 27.30 -28.26
CA ALA A 142 33.62 28.07 -29.19
C ALA A 142 33.76 27.39 -30.56
N ILE A 143 33.76 26.06 -30.61
CA ILE A 143 33.80 25.28 -31.86
C ILE A 143 32.42 25.06 -32.50
N GLY A 144 31.35 25.63 -31.93
CA GLY A 144 30.02 25.67 -32.55
C GLY A 144 28.93 24.81 -31.89
N ALA A 145 29.17 24.17 -30.74
CA ALA A 145 28.11 23.47 -30.01
C ALA A 145 26.99 24.42 -29.58
N THR A 146 25.74 24.02 -29.83
CA THR A 146 24.58 24.83 -29.46
C THR A 146 24.32 24.75 -27.96
N GLN A 147 23.59 25.74 -27.43
CA GLN A 147 23.13 25.68 -26.03
C GLN A 147 22.28 24.43 -25.76
N HIS A 148 21.51 24.00 -26.75
CA HIS A 148 20.68 22.79 -26.65
C HIS A 148 21.53 21.53 -26.50
N ASP A 149 22.64 21.41 -27.22
CA ASP A 149 23.52 20.22 -27.14
C ASP A 149 24.10 20.05 -25.74
N ILE A 150 24.58 21.15 -25.15
CA ILE A 150 25.12 21.16 -23.78
C ILE A 150 24.03 20.85 -22.76
N MET A 151 22.86 21.47 -22.91
CA MET A 151 21.73 21.25 -22.01
C MET A 151 21.25 19.78 -22.05
N LEU A 152 21.12 19.20 -23.25
CA LEU A 152 20.71 17.82 -23.43
C LEU A 152 21.71 16.84 -22.83
N GLN A 153 23.01 17.11 -22.92
CA GLN A 153 24.01 16.26 -22.28
C GLN A 153 23.80 16.18 -20.77
N PHE A 154 23.65 17.32 -20.08
CA PHE A 154 23.46 17.34 -18.63
C PHE A 154 22.10 16.75 -18.20
N ILE A 155 21.04 17.00 -18.98
CA ILE A 155 19.73 16.37 -18.72
C ILE A 155 19.84 14.85 -18.88
N LEU A 156 20.55 14.36 -19.91
CA LEU A 156 20.73 12.92 -20.14
C LEU A 156 21.58 12.28 -19.03
N GLU A 157 22.61 12.96 -18.54
CA GLU A 157 23.36 12.52 -17.35
C GLU A 157 22.41 12.40 -16.13
N ALA A 158 21.54 13.40 -15.88
CA ALA A 158 20.57 13.36 -14.80
C ALA A 158 19.54 12.22 -14.96
N VAL A 159 19.06 11.96 -16.18
CA VAL A 159 18.15 10.84 -16.49
C VAL A 159 18.84 9.50 -16.22
N ILE A 160 20.07 9.31 -16.69
CA ILE A 160 20.82 8.06 -16.47
C ILE A 160 21.06 7.84 -14.98
N LEU A 161 21.50 8.86 -14.25
CA LEU A 161 21.69 8.79 -12.80
C LEU A 161 20.38 8.42 -12.08
N SER A 162 19.26 9.00 -12.49
CA SER A 162 17.94 8.73 -11.92
C SER A 162 17.44 7.32 -12.24
N LEU A 163 17.67 6.82 -13.47
CA LEU A 163 17.33 5.46 -13.87
C LEU A 163 18.16 4.43 -13.10
N VAL A 164 19.47 4.61 -13.05
CA VAL A 164 20.37 3.68 -12.37
C VAL A 164 20.07 3.66 -10.87
N GLY A 165 19.93 4.83 -10.25
CA GLY A 165 19.57 4.95 -8.84
C GLY A 165 18.17 4.37 -8.55
N GLY A 166 17.18 4.67 -9.39
CA GLY A 166 15.82 4.18 -9.24
C GLY A 166 15.69 2.66 -9.38
N ILE A 167 16.34 2.07 -10.40
CA ILE A 167 16.39 0.62 -10.59
C ILE A 167 17.11 -0.04 -9.41
N ALA A 168 18.26 0.48 -9.01
CA ALA A 168 19.00 -0.05 -7.86
C ALA A 168 18.16 0.00 -6.57
N ALA A 169 17.45 1.11 -6.34
CA ALA A 169 16.55 1.26 -5.20
C ALA A 169 15.40 0.24 -5.24
N ILE A 170 14.75 0.05 -6.40
CA ILE A 170 13.66 -0.93 -6.55
C ILE A 170 14.16 -2.34 -6.24
N VAL A 171 15.32 -2.73 -6.78
CA VAL A 171 15.92 -4.06 -6.54
C VAL A 171 16.25 -4.25 -5.07
N MET A 172 16.88 -3.24 -4.44
CA MET A 172 17.27 -3.30 -3.03
C MET A 172 16.07 -3.35 -2.09
N VAL A 173 15.06 -2.51 -2.33
CA VAL A 173 13.83 -2.46 -1.52
C VAL A 173 13.03 -3.75 -1.71
N HIS A 174 12.92 -4.25 -2.94
CA HIS A 174 12.23 -5.52 -3.20
C HIS A 174 12.91 -6.65 -2.44
N GLY A 175 14.23 -6.81 -2.58
CA GLY A 175 15.00 -7.85 -1.89
C GLY A 175 14.92 -7.76 -0.37
N LEU A 176 15.00 -6.56 0.20
CA LEU A 176 14.88 -6.37 1.64
C LEU A 176 13.45 -6.69 2.12
N THR A 177 12.44 -6.26 1.36
CA THR A 177 11.03 -6.49 1.71
C THR A 177 10.68 -7.97 1.62
N THR A 178 11.20 -8.72 0.64
CA THR A 178 10.98 -10.17 0.56
C THR A 178 11.56 -10.90 1.77
N VAL A 179 12.77 -10.54 2.20
CA VAL A 179 13.40 -11.15 3.38
C VAL A 179 12.58 -10.86 4.64
N VAL A 180 12.16 -9.61 4.83
CA VAL A 180 11.32 -9.23 5.98
C VAL A 180 9.96 -9.94 5.92
N ALA A 181 9.34 -10.01 4.74
CA ALA A 181 8.06 -10.68 4.57
C ALA A 181 8.13 -12.18 4.93
N ASP A 182 9.19 -12.87 4.52
CA ASP A 182 9.41 -14.28 4.84
C ASP A 182 9.62 -14.50 6.34
N VAL A 183 10.44 -13.66 6.99
CA VAL A 183 10.73 -13.75 8.44
C VAL A 183 9.47 -13.56 9.27
N PHE A 184 8.64 -12.57 8.92
CA PHE A 184 7.42 -12.24 9.67
C PHE A 184 6.16 -12.93 9.14
N LYS A 185 6.29 -13.80 8.13
CA LYS A 185 5.17 -14.48 7.44
C LYS A 185 4.08 -13.51 6.98
N LEU A 186 4.49 -12.35 6.47
CA LEU A 186 3.60 -11.31 5.98
C LEU A 186 3.29 -11.55 4.50
N PRO A 187 2.03 -11.32 4.06
CA PRO A 187 1.70 -11.39 2.64
C PRO A 187 2.37 -10.22 1.90
N TYR A 188 3.40 -10.51 1.12
CA TYR A 188 4.03 -9.54 0.21
C TYR A 188 3.85 -9.97 -1.23
N LYS A 189 3.48 -9.01 -2.08
CA LYS A 189 3.40 -9.20 -3.52
C LYS A 189 4.01 -7.99 -4.20
N PHE A 190 4.92 -8.24 -5.13
CA PHE A 190 5.46 -7.20 -5.97
C PHE A 190 4.39 -6.69 -6.94
N ASP A 191 4.23 -5.37 -6.99
CA ASP A 191 3.34 -4.69 -7.93
C ASP A 191 4.14 -3.84 -8.91
N SER A 192 4.12 -4.24 -10.18
CA SER A 192 4.84 -3.56 -11.25
C SER A 192 4.34 -2.14 -11.50
N ASN A 193 3.06 -1.85 -11.26
CA ASN A 193 2.51 -0.50 -11.44
C ASN A 193 3.08 0.48 -10.40
N THR A 194 3.12 0.07 -9.14
CA THR A 194 3.74 0.86 -8.07
C THR A 194 5.23 1.08 -8.32
N ALA A 195 5.95 0.05 -8.80
CA ALA A 195 7.36 0.18 -9.16
C ALA A 195 7.59 1.15 -10.34
N ALA A 196 6.74 1.10 -11.37
CA ALA A 196 6.79 2.03 -12.49
C ALA A 196 6.49 3.47 -12.06
N LEU A 197 5.52 3.68 -11.17
CA LEU A 197 5.23 5.01 -10.60
C LEU A 197 6.41 5.54 -9.78
N ALA A 198 7.07 4.70 -8.99
CA ALA A 198 8.26 5.08 -8.23
C ALA A 198 9.45 5.45 -9.13
N LEU A 199 9.68 4.68 -10.21
CA LEU A 199 10.72 5.01 -11.19
C LEU A 199 10.39 6.31 -11.95
N GLY A 200 9.12 6.49 -12.31
CA GLY A 200 8.64 7.70 -12.97
C GLY A 200 8.78 8.95 -12.09
N SER A 201 8.50 8.85 -10.79
CA SER A 201 8.69 9.97 -9.86
C SER A 201 10.17 10.30 -9.67
N ALA A 202 11.05 9.31 -9.58
CA ALA A 202 12.50 9.52 -9.52
C ALA A 202 13.03 10.23 -10.77
N LEU A 203 12.58 9.81 -11.96
CA LEU A 203 12.91 10.47 -13.23
C LEU A 203 12.43 11.92 -13.27
N ALA A 204 11.17 12.17 -12.90
CA ALA A 204 10.60 13.52 -12.90
C ALA A 204 11.38 14.46 -11.99
N VAL A 205 11.74 13.99 -10.79
CA VAL A 205 12.54 14.77 -9.82
C VAL A 205 13.96 14.99 -10.33
N GLY A 206 14.61 13.97 -10.87
CA GLY A 206 15.97 14.09 -11.39
C GLY A 206 16.09 15.05 -12.57
N VAL A 207 15.17 14.96 -13.54
CA VAL A 207 15.08 15.90 -14.66
C VAL A 207 14.77 17.31 -14.15
N GLY A 208 13.78 17.45 -13.28
CA GLY A 208 13.40 18.76 -12.73
C GLY A 208 14.53 19.44 -11.96
N ALA A 209 15.25 18.69 -11.13
CA ALA A 209 16.38 19.18 -10.37
C ALA A 209 17.61 19.50 -11.23
N GLY A 210 17.87 18.68 -12.26
CA GLY A 210 18.98 18.88 -13.19
C GLY A 210 18.74 19.99 -14.23
N PHE A 211 17.49 20.38 -14.46
CA PHE A 211 17.13 21.33 -15.51
C PHE A 211 17.75 22.72 -15.30
N LEU A 212 17.59 23.30 -14.12
CA LEU A 212 18.11 24.65 -13.83
C LEU A 212 19.66 24.74 -13.96
N PRO A 213 20.45 23.81 -13.38
CA PRO A 213 21.90 23.85 -13.57
C PRO A 213 22.32 23.53 -15.02
N ALA A 214 21.64 22.61 -15.71
CA ALA A 214 21.89 22.35 -17.13
C ALA A 214 21.65 23.59 -18.00
N LEU A 215 20.58 24.34 -17.72
CA LEU A 215 20.29 25.60 -18.39
C LEU A 215 21.40 26.62 -18.14
N ARG A 216 21.85 26.77 -16.88
CA ARG A 216 22.97 27.66 -16.54
C ARG A 216 24.26 27.28 -17.27
N ALA A 217 24.57 25.98 -17.35
CA ALA A 217 25.75 25.48 -18.06
C ALA A 217 25.71 25.82 -19.56
N SER A 218 24.54 25.68 -20.19
CA SER A 218 24.38 25.98 -21.62
C SER A 218 24.60 27.46 -21.96
N GLN A 219 24.31 28.35 -21.01
CA GLN A 219 24.40 29.80 -21.16
C GLN A 219 25.78 30.38 -20.81
N LEU A 220 26.77 29.53 -20.47
CA LEU A 220 28.14 29.98 -20.21
C LEU A 220 28.74 30.70 -21.42
N ASP A 221 29.39 31.83 -21.14
CA ASP A 221 30.09 32.65 -22.14
C ASP A 221 31.43 31.96 -22.48
N PRO A 222 31.66 31.56 -23.75
CA PRO A 222 32.85 30.84 -24.17
C PRO A 222 34.15 31.59 -23.85
N VAL A 223 34.13 32.93 -23.96
CA VAL A 223 35.31 33.76 -23.75
C VAL A 223 35.67 33.84 -22.27
N LYS A 224 34.67 33.90 -21.39
CA LYS A 224 34.89 33.90 -19.94
C LYS A 224 35.31 32.52 -19.44
N ALA A 225 34.72 31.46 -19.98
CA ALA A 225 35.03 30.09 -19.60
C ALA A 225 36.50 29.70 -19.91
N LEU A 226 37.06 30.17 -21.03
CA LEU A 226 38.46 29.91 -21.40
C LEU A 226 39.48 30.75 -20.63
N ARG A 227 39.08 31.90 -20.09
CA ARG A 227 39.96 32.81 -19.33
C ARG A 227 40.13 32.40 -17.85
N GLN A 228 39.31 31.47 -17.37
CA GLN A 228 39.33 30.95 -16.01
C GLN A 228 40.09 29.61 -15.88
N GLY A 229 40.68 29.12 -16.97
CA GLY A 229 41.56 27.94 -17.00
C GLY A 229 43.03 28.30 -16.90
#